data_AF-A0A958Q2N0-F1
#
_entry.id   AF-A0A958Q2N0-F1
#
_cell.length_a   1.000
_cell.length_b   1.000
_cell.length_c   1.000
_cell.angle_alpha   90.00
_cell.angle_beta   90.00
_cell.angle_gamma   90.00
#
_symmetry.space_group_name_H-M   'P 1'
#
loop_
_entity.id
_entity.type
_entity.pdbx_description
1 polymer ?
#
loop_
_entity_poly.entity_id
_entity_poly.type
_entity_poly.pdbx_seq_one_letter_code
_entity_poly.pdbx_strand_id
1 'polypeptide(L)'
;MVKVLSVLLVLVVFLSLGGLVFYSNSHEELYLEMRSKTEQLESANEELRLLQVKVKELSQNLKEAKDELESHSKEKQIVPIDPAMHRHSAVREESSNHSKEKESQEDRQRRIAAMQVAAVGRLLTLDDLEKEALQEMYESRHDQGAANSSLEQILGEERAKVIRDEQRKAFSRSDLEDVERDAYYFSRKFNLSEDQELQVLNALTEVQTQINDEGKLSTATTPRERMARILADAKLYRRFMMERMQKILSAEQFEQYAKYDQESAAADM
;
A
#
# COMPACT_ATOMS: atom_id res chain seq x y z
N MET A 1 15.86 76.80 20.52
CA MET A 1 16.64 75.56 20.70
C MET A 1 16.11 74.66 21.82
N VAL A 2 15.78 75.15 23.02
CA VAL A 2 15.39 74.30 24.16
C VAL A 2 14.17 73.39 23.91
N LYS A 3 13.14 73.86 23.18
CA LYS A 3 11.93 73.07 22.87
C LYS A 3 12.17 71.89 21.91
N VAL A 4 13.21 71.94 21.07
CA VAL A 4 13.52 70.84 20.14
C VAL A 4 14.20 69.69 20.89
N LEU A 5 15.04 70.03 21.88
CA LEU A 5 15.74 69.05 22.69
C LEU A 5 14.79 68.24 23.59
N SER A 6 13.73 68.86 24.13
CA SER A 6 12.75 68.17 24.97
C SER A 6 11.90 67.17 24.19
N VAL A 7 11.52 67.50 22.95
CA VAL A 7 10.76 66.58 22.08
C VAL A 7 11.60 65.38 21.68
N LEU A 8 12.87 65.60 21.35
CA LEU A 8 13.78 64.51 20.99
C LEU A 8 13.98 63.53 22.15
N LEU A 9 14.12 64.04 23.38
CA LEU A 9 14.38 63.22 24.56
C LEU A 9 13.16 62.37 24.95
N VAL A 10 11.95 62.92 24.83
CA VAL A 10 10.70 62.15 25.02
C VAL A 10 10.59 61.05 23.97
N LEU A 11 10.91 61.33 22.71
CA LEU A 11 10.80 60.36 21.63
C LEU A 11 11.79 59.19 21.78
N VAL A 12 13.01 59.46 22.27
CA VAL A 12 14.00 58.41 22.60
C VAL A 12 13.52 57.52 23.74
N VAL A 13 12.89 58.09 24.78
CA VAL A 13 12.35 57.31 25.91
C VAL A 13 11.16 56.44 25.48
N PHE A 14 10.29 56.95 24.61
CA PHE A 14 9.19 56.14 24.07
C PHE A 14 9.67 55.01 23.17
N LEU A 15 10.70 55.26 22.35
CA LEU A 15 11.30 54.20 21.52
C LEU A 15 12.01 53.13 22.36
N SER A 16 12.70 53.51 23.44
CA SER A 16 13.38 52.53 24.31
C SER A 16 12.40 51.70 25.13
N LEU A 17 11.33 52.30 25.68
CA LEU A 17 10.27 51.56 26.38
C LEU A 17 9.46 50.67 25.43
N GLY A 18 9.12 51.16 24.24
CA GLY A 18 8.42 50.37 23.22
C GLY A 18 9.24 49.17 22.74
N GLY A 19 10.56 49.35 22.55
CA GLY A 19 11.47 48.26 22.21
C GLY A 19 11.56 47.19 23.30
N LEU A 20 11.54 47.58 24.59
CA LEU A 20 11.64 46.64 25.71
C LEU A 20 10.36 45.77 25.86
N VAL A 21 9.18 46.36 25.65
CA VAL A 21 7.89 45.64 25.68
C VAL A 21 7.74 44.71 24.47
N PHE A 22 8.19 45.14 23.29
CA PHE A 22 8.19 44.28 22.10
C PHE A 22 9.14 43.09 22.28
N TYR A 23 10.31 43.32 22.89
CA TYR A 23 11.28 42.28 23.18
C TYR A 23 10.75 41.28 24.22
N SER A 24 10.06 41.74 25.28
CA SER A 24 9.50 40.83 26.29
C SER A 24 8.39 39.93 25.73
N ASN A 25 7.49 40.47 24.90
CA ASN A 25 6.39 39.69 24.33
C ASN A 25 6.91 38.66 23.31
N SER A 26 7.93 39.02 22.52
CA SER A 26 8.56 38.09 21.57
C SER A 26 9.23 36.90 22.27
N HIS A 27 9.80 37.08 23.46
CA HIS A 27 10.40 35.99 24.23
C HIS A 27 9.37 35.06 24.87
N GLU A 28 8.21 35.60 25.29
CA GLU A 28 7.12 34.80 25.84
C GLU A 28 6.49 33.89 24.78
N GLU A 29 6.26 34.42 23.57
CA GLU A 29 5.78 33.63 22.43
C GLU A 29 6.78 32.53 22.05
N LEU A 30 8.07 32.85 21.98
CA LEU A 30 9.12 31.87 21.68
C LEU A 30 9.19 30.77 22.76
N TYR A 31 9.05 31.14 24.04
CA TYR A 31 9.06 30.19 25.15
C TYR A 31 7.87 29.23 25.09
N LEU A 32 6.66 29.75 24.82
CA LEU A 32 5.46 28.94 24.65
C LEU A 32 5.56 28.01 23.44
N GLU A 33 6.12 28.48 22.33
CA GLU A 33 6.37 27.66 21.14
C GLU A 33 7.37 26.53 21.43
N MET A 34 8.49 26.84 22.09
CA MET A 34 9.48 25.83 22.46
C MET A 34 8.90 24.79 23.43
N ARG A 35 8.09 25.22 24.40
CA ARG A 35 7.41 24.30 25.32
C ARG A 35 6.45 23.37 24.58
N SER A 36 5.60 23.91 23.70
CA SER A 36 4.68 23.13 22.87
C SER A 36 5.43 22.11 22.00
N LYS A 37 6.53 22.51 21.36
CA LYS A 37 7.38 21.60 20.57
C LYS A 37 8.04 20.52 21.43
N THR A 38 8.40 20.84 22.67
CA THR A 38 8.97 19.87 23.61
C THR A 38 7.93 18.82 24.03
N GLU A 39 6.71 19.24 24.36
CA GLU A 39 5.60 18.34 24.69
C GLU A 39 5.23 17.43 23.49
N GLN A 40 5.25 17.97 22.26
CA GLN A 40 5.05 17.18 21.05
C GLN A 40 6.16 16.15 20.82
N LEU A 41 7.43 16.52 21.06
CA LEU A 41 8.56 15.61 20.96
C LEU A 41 8.50 14.50 22.02
N GLU A 42 8.11 14.82 23.24
CA GLU A 42 7.93 13.82 24.31
C GLU A 42 6.83 12.82 23.95
N SER A 43 5.67 13.30 23.47
CA SER A 43 4.56 12.47 22.99
C SER A 43 5.00 11.54 21.85
N ALA A 44 5.70 12.07 20.84
CA ALA A 44 6.21 11.27 19.71
C ALA A 44 7.24 10.21 20.17
N ASN A 45 8.06 10.53 21.17
CA ASN A 45 9.05 9.59 21.71
C ASN A 45 8.39 8.47 22.53
N GLU A 46 7.28 8.75 23.20
CA GLU A 46 6.48 7.74 23.89
C GLU A 46 5.79 6.78 22.91
N GLU A 47 5.24 7.30 21.80
CA GLU A 47 4.70 6.48 20.71
C GLU A 47 5.77 5.57 20.09
N LEU A 48 6.98 6.08 19.85
CA LEU A 48 8.10 5.28 19.36
C LEU A 48 8.48 4.15 20.32
N ARG A 49 8.46 4.39 21.64
CA ARG A 49 8.71 3.34 22.64
C ARG A 49 7.63 2.26 22.60
N LEU A 50 6.36 2.64 22.48
CA LEU A 50 5.26 1.68 22.36
C LEU A 50 5.39 0.83 21.08
N LEU A 51 5.76 1.44 19.95
CA LEU A 51 6.02 0.72 18.71
C LEU A 51 7.19 -0.25 18.83
N GLN A 52 8.28 0.15 19.50
CA GLN A 52 9.42 -0.74 19.75
C GLN A 52 9.04 -1.98 20.58
N VAL A 53 8.14 -1.82 21.56
CA VAL A 53 7.61 -2.97 22.34
C VAL A 53 6.80 -3.90 21.44
N LYS A 54 5.89 -3.36 20.61
CA LYS A 54 5.08 -4.16 19.68
C LYS A 54 5.93 -4.91 18.66
N VAL A 55 6.98 -4.29 18.12
CA VAL A 55 7.91 -4.95 17.18
C VAL A 55 8.63 -6.12 17.84
N LYS A 56 9.04 -5.98 19.12
CA LYS A 56 9.66 -7.08 19.87
C LYS A 56 8.68 -8.24 20.09
N GLU A 57 7.43 -7.92 20.47
CA GLU A 57 6.38 -8.92 20.67
C GLU A 57 6.07 -9.68 19.37
N LEU A 58 5.91 -8.97 18.24
CA LEU A 58 5.70 -9.60 16.93
C LEU A 58 6.89 -10.47 16.49
N SER A 59 8.12 -10.01 16.75
CA SER A 59 9.32 -10.79 16.44
C SER A 59 9.40 -12.08 17.26
N GLN A 60 8.96 -12.03 18.52
CA GLN A 60 8.86 -13.22 19.37
C GLN A 60 7.80 -14.19 18.87
N ASN A 61 6.59 -13.70 18.55
CA ASN A 61 5.51 -14.54 18.02
C ASN A 61 5.90 -15.21 16.69
N LEU A 62 6.62 -14.51 15.82
CA LEU A 62 7.11 -15.07 14.56
C LEU A 62 8.14 -16.18 14.80
N LYS A 63 9.02 -15.99 15.80
CA LYS A 63 9.99 -17.03 16.19
C LYS A 63 9.28 -18.27 16.74
N GLU A 64 8.30 -18.10 17.61
CA GLU A 64 7.50 -19.21 18.16
C GLU A 64 6.75 -19.96 17.05
N ALA A 65 6.10 -19.25 16.12
CA ALA A 65 5.44 -19.87 14.97
C ALA A 65 6.41 -20.62 14.04
N LYS A 66 7.64 -20.11 13.86
CA LYS A 66 8.67 -20.80 13.09
C LYS A 66 9.12 -22.09 13.78
N ASP A 67 9.35 -22.04 15.10
CA ASP A 67 9.76 -23.20 15.88
C ASP A 67 8.66 -24.30 15.88
N GLU A 68 7.38 -23.90 15.93
CA GLU A 68 6.24 -24.81 15.78
C GLU A 68 6.21 -25.47 14.38
N LEU A 69 6.44 -24.71 13.31
CA LEU A 69 6.47 -25.23 11.94
C LEU A 69 7.62 -26.24 11.73
N GLU A 70 8.81 -25.94 12.28
CA GLU A 70 9.96 -26.85 12.21
C GLU A 70 9.73 -28.14 13.02
N SER A 71 9.00 -28.05 14.14
CA SER A 71 8.61 -29.23 14.92
C SER A 71 7.65 -30.15 14.13
N HIS A 72 6.69 -29.58 13.42
CA HIS A 72 5.72 -30.33 12.61
C HIS A 72 6.33 -30.91 11.32
N SER A 73 7.37 -30.26 10.78
CA SER A 73 8.11 -30.75 9.61
C SER A 73 8.92 -32.02 9.92
N LYS A 74 9.42 -32.18 11.15
CA LYS A 74 10.18 -33.37 11.56
C LYS A 74 9.31 -34.62 11.78
N GLU A 75 7.99 -34.47 11.90
CA GLU A 75 7.06 -35.59 12.13
C GLU A 75 6.52 -36.22 10.83
N LYS A 76 6.74 -35.58 9.68
CA LYS A 76 6.50 -36.20 8.35
C LYS A 76 7.83 -36.67 7.74
N GLN A 77 8.24 -37.86 8.14
CA GLN A 77 9.31 -38.62 7.48
C GLN A 77 8.83 -38.98 6.05
N ILE A 78 9.19 -38.15 5.08
CA ILE A 78 8.94 -38.41 3.65
C ILE A 78 9.85 -39.58 3.24
N VAL A 79 9.22 -40.70 2.88
CA VAL A 79 9.88 -41.83 2.23
C VAL A 79 10.48 -41.34 0.91
N PRO A 80 11.77 -41.56 0.63
CA PRO A 80 12.39 -41.14 -0.62
C PRO A 80 11.81 -41.96 -1.79
N ILE A 81 11.23 -41.27 -2.78
CA ILE A 81 10.76 -41.87 -4.04
C ILE A 81 11.97 -42.16 -4.92
N ASP A 82 12.11 -43.43 -5.31
CA ASP A 82 13.16 -43.98 -6.15
C ASP A 82 13.10 -43.40 -7.60
N PRO A 83 14.17 -42.77 -8.13
CA PRO A 83 14.15 -42.09 -9.42
C PRO A 83 14.20 -43.04 -10.65
N ALA A 84 14.01 -44.35 -10.48
CA ALA A 84 14.17 -45.34 -11.54
C ALA A 84 12.90 -45.69 -12.36
N MET A 85 11.71 -45.15 -12.05
CA MET A 85 10.45 -45.65 -12.64
C MET A 85 9.74 -44.77 -13.69
N HIS A 86 10.42 -43.86 -14.37
CA HIS A 86 9.86 -43.15 -15.52
C HIS A 86 10.76 -43.21 -16.77
N ARG A 87 10.91 -44.42 -17.33
CA ARG A 87 11.20 -44.60 -18.75
C ARG A 87 10.29 -45.67 -19.32
N HIS A 88 9.69 -45.34 -20.46
CA HIS A 88 8.82 -46.15 -21.32
C HIS A 88 7.33 -46.18 -20.97
N SER A 89 6.58 -45.29 -21.63
CA SER A 89 5.40 -45.66 -22.45
C SER A 89 5.01 -44.47 -23.34
N ALA A 90 5.78 -44.29 -24.41
CA ALA A 90 5.30 -43.56 -25.58
C ALA A 90 4.43 -44.53 -26.38
N VAL A 91 3.14 -44.60 -26.03
CA VAL A 91 2.12 -45.24 -26.86
C VAL A 91 1.25 -44.13 -27.44
N ARG A 92 1.32 -44.07 -28.76
CA ARG A 92 0.51 -43.27 -29.66
C ARG A 92 -0.87 -43.94 -29.72
N GLU A 93 -1.84 -43.37 -29.02
CA GLU A 93 -3.28 -43.50 -29.29
C GLU A 93 -3.75 -42.09 -29.65
N GLU A 94 -3.87 -41.77 -30.94
CA GLU A 94 -5.16 -41.80 -31.64
C GLU A 94 -6.28 -41.09 -30.85
N SER A 95 -6.34 -39.78 -31.05
CA SER A 95 -7.57 -39.02 -31.33
C SER A 95 -8.87 -39.62 -30.75
N SER A 96 -9.05 -39.51 -29.44
CA SER A 96 -10.38 -39.52 -28.83
C SER A 96 -10.65 -38.15 -28.20
N ASN A 97 -11.36 -37.31 -28.95
CA ASN A 97 -12.26 -36.26 -28.47
C ASN A 97 -12.05 -35.78 -27.03
N HIS A 98 -11.10 -34.85 -26.82
CA HIS A 98 -11.17 -34.01 -25.62
C HIS A 98 -12.10 -32.84 -25.92
N SER A 99 -13.36 -33.05 -25.55
CA SER A 99 -14.37 -32.01 -25.43
C SER A 99 -13.75 -30.82 -24.69
N LYS A 100 -13.51 -29.74 -25.42
CA LYS A 100 -13.65 -28.40 -24.86
C LYS A 100 -15.10 -28.30 -24.41
N GLU A 101 -15.41 -28.85 -23.24
CA GLU A 101 -16.60 -28.43 -22.50
C GLU A 101 -16.43 -26.92 -22.37
N LYS A 102 -17.27 -26.20 -23.10
CA LYS A 102 -17.47 -24.78 -22.89
C LYS A 102 -18.03 -24.68 -21.48
N GLU A 103 -17.15 -24.54 -20.48
CA GLU A 103 -17.55 -24.21 -19.11
C GLU A 103 -18.53 -23.04 -19.24
N SER A 104 -19.77 -23.26 -18.81
CA SER A 104 -20.79 -22.24 -18.93
C SER A 104 -20.33 -21.04 -18.12
N GLN A 105 -20.64 -19.84 -18.60
CA GLN A 105 -20.37 -18.62 -17.83
C GLN A 105 -20.99 -18.72 -16.42
N GLU A 106 -22.11 -19.43 -16.30
CA GLU A 106 -22.81 -19.75 -15.05
C GLU A 106 -21.98 -20.63 -14.11
N ASP A 107 -21.31 -21.67 -14.62
CA ASP A 107 -20.48 -22.57 -13.80
C ASP A 107 -19.24 -21.84 -13.25
N ARG A 108 -18.65 -20.97 -14.08
CA ARG A 108 -17.53 -20.11 -13.66
C ARG A 108 -17.96 -19.12 -12.57
N GLN A 109 -19.14 -18.52 -12.69
CA GLN A 109 -19.69 -17.60 -11.70
C GLN A 109 -19.92 -18.30 -10.35
N ARG A 110 -20.57 -19.46 -10.36
CA ARG A 110 -20.78 -20.28 -9.14
C ARG A 110 -19.46 -20.62 -8.45
N ARG A 111 -18.44 -20.98 -9.22
CA ARG A 111 -17.11 -21.27 -8.68
C ARG A 111 -16.47 -20.04 -8.02
N ILE A 112 -16.57 -18.87 -8.63
CA ILE A 112 -16.07 -17.61 -8.06
C ILE A 112 -16.80 -17.26 -6.77
N ALA A 113 -18.14 -17.39 -6.76
CA ALA A 113 -18.94 -17.16 -5.56
C ALA A 113 -18.56 -18.11 -4.43
N ALA A 114 -18.45 -19.41 -4.71
CA ALA A 114 -18.01 -20.40 -3.72
C ALA A 114 -16.61 -20.11 -3.17
N MET A 115 -15.68 -19.64 -4.01
CA MET A 115 -14.35 -19.20 -3.56
C MET A 115 -14.43 -17.98 -2.62
N GLN A 116 -15.31 -17.03 -2.92
CA GLN A 116 -15.51 -15.84 -2.09
C GLN A 116 -16.14 -16.20 -0.73
N VAL A 117 -17.14 -17.08 -0.71
CA VAL A 117 -17.72 -17.60 0.54
C VAL A 117 -16.68 -18.33 1.36
N ALA A 118 -15.86 -19.18 0.73
CA ALA A 118 -14.78 -19.89 1.41
C ALA A 118 -13.73 -18.93 1.99
N ALA A 119 -13.42 -17.83 1.29
CA ALA A 119 -12.51 -16.80 1.81
C ALA A 119 -13.10 -16.10 3.04
N VAL A 120 -14.39 -15.76 3.03
CA VAL A 120 -15.08 -15.20 4.20
C VAL A 120 -15.11 -16.21 5.36
N GLY A 121 -15.37 -17.49 5.07
CA GLY A 121 -15.39 -18.57 6.05
C GLY A 121 -14.04 -18.85 6.72
N ARG A 122 -12.92 -18.40 6.14
CA ARG A 122 -11.60 -18.45 6.80
C ARG A 122 -11.40 -17.33 7.82
N LEU A 123 -12.12 -16.21 7.64
CA LEU A 123 -12.03 -15.05 8.52
C LEU A 123 -13.04 -15.10 9.65
N LEU A 124 -14.20 -15.71 9.39
CA LEU A 124 -15.32 -15.80 10.31
C LEU A 124 -15.92 -17.19 10.27
N THR A 125 -16.34 -17.72 11.40
CA THR A 125 -17.21 -18.89 11.43
C THR A 125 -18.55 -18.50 10.83
N LEU A 126 -18.98 -19.20 9.79
CA LEU A 126 -20.26 -19.02 9.10
C LEU A 126 -21.17 -20.21 9.39
N ASP A 127 -22.43 -19.97 9.69
CA ASP A 127 -23.44 -21.03 9.67
C ASP A 127 -23.87 -21.36 8.23
N ASP A 128 -24.69 -22.40 8.05
CA ASP A 128 -25.08 -22.85 6.72
C ASP A 128 -26.04 -21.89 6.02
N LEU A 129 -26.88 -21.16 6.77
CA LEU A 129 -27.78 -20.14 6.23
C LEU A 129 -26.99 -18.92 5.74
N GLU A 130 -25.96 -18.51 6.49
CA GLU A 130 -25.05 -17.43 6.13
C GLU A 130 -24.21 -17.78 4.89
N LYS A 131 -23.76 -19.03 4.76
CA LYS A 131 -23.03 -19.49 3.57
C LYS A 131 -23.92 -19.45 2.33
N GLU A 132 -25.15 -19.95 2.42
CA GLU A 132 -26.11 -19.93 1.32
C GLU A 132 -26.45 -18.49 0.91
N ALA A 133 -26.75 -17.61 1.88
CA ALA A 133 -27.05 -16.21 1.62
C ALA A 133 -25.87 -15.44 1.01
N LEU A 134 -24.64 -15.69 1.47
CA LEU A 134 -23.44 -15.09 0.87
C LEU A 134 -23.20 -15.62 -0.55
N GLN A 135 -23.43 -16.90 -0.78
CA GLN A 135 -23.27 -17.50 -2.10
C GLN A 135 -24.25 -16.88 -3.10
N GLU A 136 -25.53 -16.77 -2.75
CA GLU A 136 -26.55 -16.10 -3.56
C GLU A 136 -26.21 -14.62 -3.80
N MET A 137 -25.72 -13.92 -2.77
CA MET A 137 -25.26 -12.53 -2.90
C MET A 137 -24.10 -12.41 -3.91
N TYR A 138 -23.11 -13.30 -3.88
CA TYR A 138 -21.96 -13.23 -4.79
C TYR A 138 -22.30 -13.67 -6.21
N GLU A 139 -23.19 -14.65 -6.38
CA GLU A 139 -23.68 -15.07 -7.70
C GLU A 139 -24.48 -13.93 -8.36
N SER A 140 -25.40 -13.29 -7.61
CA SER A 140 -26.26 -12.21 -8.13
C SER A 140 -25.52 -10.91 -8.48
N ARG A 141 -24.38 -10.61 -7.84
CA ARG A 141 -23.54 -9.43 -8.15
C ARG A 141 -23.05 -9.39 -9.60
N HIS A 142 -22.96 -10.53 -10.26
CA HIS A 142 -22.51 -10.62 -11.65
C HIS A 142 -23.62 -10.44 -12.68
N ASP A 143 -24.86 -10.81 -12.34
CA ASP A 143 -25.99 -10.83 -13.27
C ASP A 143 -26.79 -9.52 -13.26
N GLN A 144 -26.83 -8.84 -12.11
CA GLN A 144 -27.50 -7.55 -11.96
C GLN A 144 -26.64 -6.73 -11.01
N GLY A 145 -26.22 -5.53 -11.41
CA GLY A 145 -25.28 -4.69 -10.64
C GLY A 145 -25.75 -4.25 -9.23
N ALA A 146 -26.81 -4.84 -8.68
CA ALA A 146 -27.27 -4.71 -7.31
C ALA A 146 -27.40 -6.11 -6.70
N ALA A 147 -26.66 -6.38 -5.64
CA ALA A 147 -26.89 -7.57 -4.82
C ALA A 147 -28.25 -7.43 -4.10
N ASN A 148 -29.04 -8.50 -4.05
CA ASN A 148 -30.33 -8.51 -3.33
C ASN A 148 -30.17 -8.33 -1.81
N SER A 149 -28.96 -8.51 -1.29
CA SER A 149 -28.64 -8.31 0.13
C SER A 149 -27.20 -7.80 0.31
N SER A 150 -26.97 -7.00 1.35
CA SER A 150 -25.63 -6.51 1.71
C SER A 150 -24.92 -7.45 2.69
N LEU A 151 -23.59 -7.32 2.79
CA LEU A 151 -22.79 -8.08 3.77
C LEU A 151 -23.27 -7.82 5.20
N GLU A 152 -23.67 -6.58 5.51
CA GLU A 152 -24.21 -6.16 6.80
C GLU A 152 -25.57 -6.80 7.10
N GLN A 153 -26.40 -7.01 6.07
CA GLN A 153 -27.69 -7.68 6.23
C GLN A 153 -27.55 -9.18 6.49
N ILE A 154 -26.51 -9.82 5.93
CA ILE A 154 -26.28 -11.26 6.07
C ILE A 154 -25.52 -11.59 7.36
N LEU A 155 -24.47 -10.82 7.69
CA LEU A 155 -23.53 -11.16 8.78
C LEU A 155 -23.64 -10.24 10.00
N GLY A 156 -24.38 -9.14 9.89
CA GLY A 156 -24.37 -8.05 10.87
C GLY A 156 -23.20 -7.08 10.63
N GLU A 157 -23.35 -5.85 11.12
CA GLU A 157 -22.42 -4.74 10.88
C GLU A 157 -21.00 -5.01 11.39
N GLU A 158 -20.86 -5.60 12.58
CA GLU A 158 -19.54 -5.87 13.18
C GLU A 158 -18.72 -6.87 12.37
N ARG A 159 -19.34 -7.98 11.95
CA ARG A 159 -18.68 -9.03 11.16
C ARG A 159 -18.42 -8.57 9.73
N ALA A 160 -19.35 -7.82 9.13
CA ALA A 160 -19.13 -7.18 7.83
C ALA A 160 -17.97 -6.18 7.86
N LYS A 161 -17.77 -5.47 8.98
CA LYS A 161 -16.62 -4.57 9.15
C LYS A 161 -15.29 -5.34 9.16
N VAL A 162 -15.20 -6.47 9.86
CA VAL A 162 -13.98 -7.31 9.88
C VAL A 162 -13.59 -7.74 8.45
N ILE A 163 -14.56 -8.18 7.65
CA ILE A 163 -14.31 -8.57 6.25
C ILE A 163 -13.80 -7.39 5.44
N ARG A 164 -14.42 -6.20 5.57
CA ARG A 164 -13.99 -5.00 4.85
C ARG A 164 -12.59 -4.56 5.24
N ASP A 165 -12.28 -4.60 6.54
CA ASP A 165 -10.95 -4.24 7.04
C ASP A 165 -9.89 -5.22 6.53
N GLU A 166 -10.19 -6.52 6.48
CA GLU A 166 -9.25 -7.52 5.96
C GLU A 166 -9.08 -7.45 4.44
N GLN A 167 -10.17 -7.22 3.69
CA GLN A 167 -10.09 -6.92 2.26
C GLN A 167 -9.21 -5.70 2.02
N ARG A 168 -9.42 -4.61 2.78
CA ARG A 168 -8.62 -3.40 2.67
C ARG A 168 -7.14 -3.67 2.94
N LYS A 169 -6.82 -4.44 3.98
CA LYS A 169 -5.44 -4.84 4.27
C LYS A 169 -4.83 -5.70 3.15
N ALA A 170 -5.59 -6.64 2.60
CA ALA A 170 -5.13 -7.50 1.51
C ALA A 170 -4.82 -6.68 0.25
N PHE A 171 -5.66 -5.71 -0.10
CA PHE A 171 -5.38 -4.76 -1.19
C PHE A 171 -4.12 -3.93 -0.89
N SER A 172 -4.00 -3.37 0.32
CA SER A 172 -2.80 -2.60 0.69
C SER A 172 -1.51 -3.42 0.68
N ARG A 173 -1.57 -4.73 1.00
CA ARG A 173 -0.43 -5.63 0.89
C ARG A 173 -0.06 -5.90 -0.56
N SER A 174 -1.04 -6.15 -1.43
CA SER A 174 -0.81 -6.33 -2.87
C SER A 174 -0.15 -5.10 -3.50
N ASP A 175 -0.60 -3.89 -3.13
CA ASP A 175 0.00 -2.64 -3.61
C ASP A 175 1.47 -2.51 -3.18
N LEU A 176 1.80 -2.97 -1.97
CA LEU A 176 3.16 -2.97 -1.44
C LEU A 176 4.05 -4.00 -2.13
N GLU A 177 3.53 -5.21 -2.37
CA GLU A 177 4.23 -6.27 -3.12
C GLU A 177 4.52 -5.85 -4.57
N ASP A 178 3.59 -5.13 -5.20
CA ASP A 178 3.81 -4.57 -6.55
C ASP A 178 4.92 -3.51 -6.53
N VAL A 179 4.95 -2.64 -5.53
CA VAL A 179 6.01 -1.63 -5.33
C VAL A 179 7.38 -2.29 -5.06
N GLU A 180 7.42 -3.33 -4.22
CA GLU A 180 8.64 -4.09 -3.94
C GLU A 180 9.17 -4.81 -5.19
N ARG A 181 8.27 -5.41 -5.99
CA ARG A 181 8.63 -6.05 -7.25
C ARG A 181 9.24 -5.05 -8.23
N ASP A 182 8.66 -3.85 -8.32
CA ASP A 182 9.16 -2.80 -9.20
C ASP A 182 10.52 -2.28 -8.73
N ALA A 183 10.71 -2.07 -7.42
CA ALA A 183 12.01 -1.71 -6.84
C ALA A 183 13.09 -2.75 -7.18
N TYR A 184 12.77 -4.04 -7.04
CA TYR A 184 13.67 -5.14 -7.38
C TYR A 184 14.00 -5.19 -8.87
N TYR A 185 13.00 -4.94 -9.73
CA TYR A 185 13.22 -4.83 -11.18
C TYR A 185 14.18 -3.69 -11.52
N PHE A 186 14.00 -2.51 -10.92
CA PHE A 186 14.92 -1.38 -11.08
C PHE A 186 16.33 -1.71 -10.57
N SER A 187 16.42 -2.35 -9.39
CA SER A 187 17.67 -2.80 -8.79
C SER A 187 18.49 -3.65 -9.76
N ARG A 188 17.86 -4.67 -10.34
CA ARG A 188 18.52 -5.56 -11.29
C ARG A 188 18.83 -4.90 -12.63
N LYS A 189 17.94 -4.04 -13.14
CA LYS A 189 18.10 -3.44 -14.47
C LYS A 189 19.21 -2.39 -14.51
N PHE A 190 19.36 -1.62 -13.43
CA PHE A 190 20.29 -0.50 -13.35
C PHE A 190 21.49 -0.75 -12.42
N ASN A 191 21.63 -2.00 -11.94
CA ASN A 191 22.67 -2.43 -11.00
C ASN A 191 22.74 -1.50 -9.78
N LEU A 192 21.62 -1.32 -9.10
CA LEU A 192 21.54 -0.44 -7.92
C LEU A 192 22.29 -1.06 -6.74
N SER A 193 22.88 -0.21 -5.91
CA SER A 193 23.34 -0.61 -4.57
C SER A 193 22.15 -0.83 -3.63
N GLU A 194 22.36 -1.54 -2.52
CA GLU A 194 21.31 -1.76 -1.51
C GLU A 194 20.71 -0.44 -0.99
N ASP A 195 21.56 0.58 -0.77
CA ASP A 195 21.12 1.91 -0.35
C ASP A 195 20.27 2.62 -1.42
N GLN A 196 20.61 2.45 -2.70
CA GLN A 196 19.83 3.00 -3.81
C GLN A 196 18.52 2.25 -4.00
N GLU A 197 18.51 0.93 -3.85
CA GLU A 197 17.30 0.10 -3.90
C GLU A 197 16.29 0.53 -2.83
N LEU A 198 16.76 0.74 -1.58
CA LEU A 198 15.92 1.26 -0.51
C LEU A 198 15.36 2.66 -0.84
N GLN A 199 16.17 3.54 -1.42
CA GLN A 199 15.71 4.86 -1.84
C GLN A 199 14.70 4.79 -2.98
N VAL A 200 14.87 3.87 -3.94
CA VAL A 200 13.91 3.63 -5.02
C VAL A 200 12.59 3.10 -4.47
N LEU A 201 12.63 2.14 -3.53
CA LEU A 201 11.44 1.62 -2.87
C LEU A 201 10.65 2.73 -2.17
N ASN A 202 11.35 3.60 -1.42
CA ASN A 202 10.73 4.75 -0.76
C ASN A 202 10.14 5.72 -1.79
N ALA A 203 10.86 6.00 -2.89
CA ALA A 203 10.36 6.87 -3.95
C ALA A 203 9.10 6.30 -4.62
N LEU A 204 9.06 5.01 -4.93
CA LEU A 204 7.88 4.34 -5.49
C LEU A 204 6.67 4.44 -4.56
N THR A 205 6.88 4.20 -3.26
CA THR A 205 5.84 4.32 -2.23
C THR A 205 5.31 5.74 -2.11
N GLU A 206 6.20 6.75 -2.10
CA GLU A 206 5.83 8.17 -2.06
C GLU A 206 5.04 8.58 -3.30
N VAL A 207 5.49 8.19 -4.49
CA VAL A 207 4.81 8.50 -5.76
C VAL A 207 3.43 7.87 -5.81
N GLN A 208 3.31 6.60 -5.41
CA GLN A 208 2.03 5.90 -5.35
C GLN A 208 1.06 6.60 -4.38
N THR A 209 1.56 7.05 -3.23
CA THR A 209 0.76 7.80 -2.27
C THR A 209 0.31 9.14 -2.84
N GLN A 210 1.20 9.89 -3.50
CA GLN A 210 0.90 11.17 -4.12
C GLN A 210 -0.16 11.05 -5.23
N ILE A 211 -0.03 10.04 -6.10
CA ILE A 211 -1.02 9.79 -7.17
C ILE A 211 -2.36 9.40 -6.56
N ASN A 212 -2.37 8.56 -5.52
CA ASN A 212 -3.61 8.19 -4.85
C ASN A 212 -4.29 9.40 -4.20
N ASP A 213 -3.52 10.33 -3.63
CA ASP A 213 -4.06 11.55 -3.04
C ASP A 213 -4.58 12.54 -4.09
N GLU A 214 -3.86 12.72 -5.21
CA GLU A 214 -4.33 13.52 -6.35
C GLU A 214 -5.55 12.88 -7.04
N GLY A 215 -5.57 11.54 -7.14
CA GLY A 215 -6.64 10.77 -7.78
C GLY A 215 -7.94 10.72 -6.96
N LYS A 216 -7.88 10.83 -5.62
CA LYS A 216 -9.08 10.88 -4.75
C LYS A 216 -10.01 12.06 -5.07
N LEU A 217 -9.53 13.07 -5.80
CA LEU A 217 -10.33 14.23 -6.23
C LEU A 217 -11.20 13.96 -7.47
N SER A 218 -11.03 12.82 -8.15
CA SER A 218 -11.74 12.49 -9.41
C SER A 218 -12.80 11.41 -9.22
N THR A 219 -14.09 11.77 -9.33
CA THR A 219 -15.23 10.84 -9.36
C THR A 219 -15.49 10.32 -10.78
N ALA A 220 -14.52 9.61 -11.36
CA ALA A 220 -14.68 9.00 -12.68
C ALA A 220 -15.80 7.95 -12.67
N THR A 221 -16.94 8.24 -13.31
CA THR A 221 -18.14 7.39 -13.30
C THR A 221 -18.23 6.52 -14.56
N THR A 222 -17.74 7.03 -15.70
CA THR A 222 -17.83 6.33 -16.98
C THR A 222 -16.55 5.54 -17.32
N PRO A 223 -16.63 4.46 -18.14
CA PRO A 223 -15.42 3.76 -18.60
C PRO A 223 -14.40 4.68 -19.29
N ARG A 224 -14.88 5.68 -20.04
CA ARG A 224 -14.04 6.66 -20.73
C ARG A 224 -13.33 7.59 -19.74
N GLU A 225 -14.02 8.05 -18.70
CA GLU A 225 -13.41 8.84 -17.62
C GLU A 225 -12.38 8.02 -16.84
N ARG A 226 -12.66 6.73 -16.58
CA ARG A 226 -11.69 5.82 -15.93
C ARG A 226 -10.43 5.66 -16.77
N MET A 227 -10.57 5.46 -18.07
CA MET A 227 -9.41 5.35 -18.97
C MET A 227 -8.62 6.66 -19.03
N ALA A 228 -9.30 7.80 -19.12
CA ALA A 228 -8.66 9.11 -19.10
C ALA A 228 -7.88 9.36 -17.80
N ARG A 229 -8.44 8.91 -16.67
CA ARG A 229 -7.77 8.96 -15.36
C ARG A 229 -6.54 8.06 -15.31
N ILE A 230 -6.63 6.81 -15.75
CA ILE A 230 -5.47 5.89 -15.81
C ILE A 230 -4.33 6.51 -16.61
N LEU A 231 -4.65 7.14 -17.76
CA LEU A 231 -3.65 7.82 -18.58
C LEU A 231 -3.06 9.08 -17.92
N ALA A 232 -3.86 9.79 -17.10
CA ALA A 232 -3.38 10.94 -16.33
C ALA A 232 -2.46 10.48 -15.19
N ASP A 233 -2.87 9.46 -14.44
CA ASP A 233 -2.13 8.88 -13.32
C ASP A 233 -0.79 8.30 -13.83
N ALA A 234 -0.77 7.63 -14.98
CA ALA A 234 0.46 7.15 -15.62
C ALA A 234 1.44 8.29 -15.99
N LYS A 235 0.93 9.44 -16.46
CA LYS A 235 1.77 10.61 -16.75
C LYS A 235 2.35 11.23 -15.48
N LEU A 236 1.55 11.32 -14.42
CA LEU A 236 1.98 11.82 -13.11
C LEU A 236 3.05 10.91 -12.52
N TYR A 237 2.80 9.60 -12.52
CA TYR A 237 3.77 8.57 -12.13
C TYR A 237 5.10 8.76 -12.83
N ARG A 238 5.07 8.83 -14.17
CA ARG A 238 6.28 9.01 -14.96
C ARG A 238 7.05 10.27 -14.60
N ARG A 239 6.35 11.40 -14.46
CA ARG A 239 6.98 12.68 -14.08
C ARG A 239 7.63 12.59 -12.70
N PHE A 240 6.89 12.14 -11.70
CA PHE A 240 7.41 12.08 -10.33
C PHE A 240 8.55 11.08 -10.19
N MET A 241 8.43 9.91 -10.83
CA MET A 241 9.51 8.91 -10.83
C MET A 241 10.77 9.45 -11.52
N MET A 242 10.65 10.18 -12.63
CA MET A 242 11.81 10.79 -13.29
C MET A 242 12.55 11.75 -12.36
N GLU A 243 11.84 12.63 -11.66
CA GLU A 243 12.42 13.59 -10.71
C GLU A 243 13.11 12.91 -9.52
N ARG A 244 12.57 11.79 -9.04
CA ARG A 244 13.15 11.03 -7.92
C ARG A 244 14.35 10.21 -8.36
N MET A 245 14.24 9.49 -9.48
CA MET A 245 15.33 8.70 -10.03
C MET A 245 16.54 9.56 -10.37
N GLN A 246 16.35 10.80 -10.84
CA GLN A 246 17.46 11.73 -11.06
C GLN A 246 18.29 12.04 -9.81
N LYS A 247 17.67 11.97 -8.61
CA LYS A 247 18.34 12.23 -7.33
C LYS A 247 19.00 11.01 -6.73
N ILE A 248 18.49 9.81 -7.04
CA ILE A 248 18.91 8.53 -6.44
C ILE A 248 20.00 7.87 -7.28
N LEU A 249 19.86 7.95 -8.61
CA LEU A 249 20.74 7.26 -9.56
C LEU A 249 22.00 8.08 -9.84
N SER A 250 23.08 7.39 -10.17
CA SER A 250 24.25 8.05 -10.77
C SER A 250 23.88 8.62 -12.16
N ALA A 251 24.68 9.53 -12.70
CA ALA A 251 24.41 10.13 -14.01
C ALA A 251 24.28 9.08 -15.13
N GLU A 252 25.13 8.05 -15.12
CA GLU A 252 25.09 6.96 -16.10
C GLU A 252 23.85 6.06 -15.92
N GLN A 253 23.52 5.72 -14.68
CA GLN A 253 22.30 4.95 -14.37
C GLN A 253 21.04 5.73 -14.75
N PHE A 254 21.02 7.04 -14.52
CA PHE A 254 19.90 7.90 -14.87
C PHE A 254 19.73 8.03 -16.38
N GLU A 255 20.81 8.12 -17.15
CA GLU A 255 20.74 8.12 -18.62
C GLU A 255 20.13 6.81 -19.15
N GLN A 256 20.53 5.68 -18.59
CA GLN A 256 19.93 4.37 -18.91
C GLN A 256 18.44 4.32 -18.53
N TYR A 257 18.07 4.85 -17.36
CA TYR A 257 16.69 4.94 -16.92
C TYR A 257 15.83 5.82 -17.84
N ALA A 258 16.32 7.01 -18.18
CA ALA A 258 15.63 7.95 -19.07
C ALA A 258 15.42 7.36 -20.47
N LYS A 259 16.41 6.63 -20.99
CA LYS A 259 16.27 5.89 -22.26
C LYS A 259 15.21 4.80 -22.16
N TYR A 260 15.24 3.99 -21.10
CA TYR A 260 14.23 2.96 -20.85
C TYR A 260 12.82 3.55 -20.78
N ASP A 261 12.65 4.65 -20.07
CA ASP A 261 11.37 5.33 -19.93
C ASP A 261 10.84 5.89 -21.27
N GLN A 262 11.73 6.41 -22.12
CA GLN A 262 11.38 6.80 -23.48
C GLN A 262 10.94 5.61 -24.35
N GLU A 263 11.67 4.49 -24.27
CA GLU A 263 11.35 3.26 -25.02
C GLU A 263 10.01 2.66 -24.56
N SER A 264 9.76 2.64 -23.24
CA SER A 264 8.49 2.16 -22.69
C SER A 264 7.31 3.01 -23.17
N ALA A 265 7.44 4.34 -23.13
CA ALA A 265 6.38 5.23 -23.59
C ALA A 265 6.12 5.17 -25.10
N ALA A 266 7.13 4.81 -25.88
CA ALA A 266 6.98 4.58 -27.32
C ALA A 266 6.28 3.25 -27.63
N ALA A 267 6.42 2.24 -26.77
CA ALA A 267 5.75 0.95 -26.91
C ALA A 267 4.25 1.00 -26.57
N ASP A 268 3.84 1.98 -25.74
CA ASP A 268 2.44 2.19 -25.32
C ASP A 268 1.61 3.03 -26.31
N MET A 269 2.21 3.57 -27.38
CA MET A 269 1.56 4.37 -28.44
C MET A 269 1.28 3.56 -29.71
#